data_AF-A0A3D4CF99-F1
#
_entry.id   AF-A0A3D4CF99-F1
#
_cell.length_a   1.000
_cell.length_b   1.000
_cell.length_c   1.000
_cell.angle_alpha   90.00
_cell.angle_beta   90.00
_cell.angle_gamma   90.00
#
_symmetry.space_group_name_H-M   'P 1'
#
loop_
_entity.id
_entity.type
_entity.pdbx_description
1 polymer ?
#
loop_
_entity_poly.entity_id
_entity_poly.type
_entity_poly.pdbx_seq_one_letter_code
_entity_poly.pdbx_strand_id
1 'polypeptide(L)'
;PTQETQQQVAQQTAQQQSVKNDTAAEQVSVAKPKSTNPKKVKAAKKAISVTWKKVGGVKGYQIQLATDKKFKKNKKTVTVKKQKTTKTTVKKLKAKKKYYVRVRTYKIVNGKKVYSSWSKVKSVKTK
;
A
#
# COMPACT_ATOMS: atom_id res chain seq x y z
N PRO A 1 31.72 -14.79 52.56
CA PRO A 1 32.79 -14.15 51.79
C PRO A 1 33.02 -14.88 50.47
N THR A 2 32.65 -14.17 49.39
CA THR A 2 33.40 -14.16 48.13
C THR A 2 33.40 -15.48 47.36
N GLN A 3 32.57 -15.53 46.32
CA GLN A 3 32.99 -15.74 44.93
C GLN A 3 31.77 -16.12 44.07
N GLU A 4 30.72 -15.30 44.14
CA GLU A 4 30.31 -14.51 42.96
C GLU A 4 31.49 -14.10 42.07
N THR A 5 31.31 -14.24 40.76
CA THR A 5 32.24 -13.86 39.68
C THR A 5 33.10 -15.01 39.17
N GLN A 6 32.51 -15.87 38.34
CA GLN A 6 33.21 -16.41 37.15
C GLN A 6 32.28 -16.84 36.00
N GLN A 7 31.02 -16.38 35.98
CA GLN A 7 30.08 -16.63 34.88
C GLN A 7 29.67 -15.31 34.20
N GLN A 8 30.64 -14.50 33.83
CA GLN A 8 30.44 -13.25 33.08
C GLN A 8 31.51 -13.10 31.99
N VAL A 9 31.47 -13.89 30.91
CA VAL A 9 32.10 -13.47 29.63
C VAL A 9 31.33 -13.94 28.37
N ALA A 10 30.43 -14.93 28.44
CA ALA A 10 29.79 -15.43 27.21
C ALA A 10 28.52 -14.66 26.74
N GLN A 11 28.12 -13.58 27.42
CA GLN A 11 26.82 -12.92 27.16
C GLN A 11 26.94 -11.47 26.69
N GLN A 12 27.75 -11.20 25.66
CA GLN A 12 27.55 -10.00 24.84
C GLN A 12 27.95 -10.31 23.40
N THR A 13 26.95 -10.55 22.53
CA THR A 13 26.78 -9.90 21.22
C THR A 13 25.63 -10.59 20.47
N ALA A 14 24.44 -9.99 20.53
CA ALA A 14 23.42 -9.91 19.47
C ALA A 14 22.10 -9.45 20.09
N GLN A 15 22.06 -8.16 20.45
CA GLN A 15 20.85 -7.50 20.88
C GLN A 15 19.87 -7.33 19.71
N GLN A 16 18.57 -7.32 20.08
CA GLN A 16 17.40 -6.77 19.37
C GLN A 16 16.81 -7.69 18.29
N GLN A 17 15.57 -8.20 18.40
CA GLN A 17 14.34 -7.67 19.00
C GLN A 17 13.35 -8.85 19.21
N SER A 18 12.98 -9.20 20.45
CA SER A 18 11.79 -8.74 21.21
C SER A 18 10.46 -9.24 20.63
N VAL A 19 10.02 -10.45 21.00
CA VAL A 19 9.15 -10.87 22.14
C VAL A 19 7.64 -11.04 21.81
N LYS A 20 7.18 -12.28 22.04
CA LYS A 20 5.99 -12.70 22.80
C LYS A 20 4.60 -12.22 22.33
N ASN A 21 3.74 -13.16 21.94
CA ASN A 21 2.75 -13.69 22.88
C ASN A 21 2.00 -14.88 22.26
N ASP A 22 2.04 -16.00 22.98
CA ASP A 22 1.15 -17.13 22.84
C ASP A 22 -0.18 -16.82 23.55
N THR A 23 -1.22 -17.60 23.22
CA THR A 23 -2.51 -17.69 23.93
C THR A 23 -3.53 -16.56 23.73
N ALA A 24 -4.38 -16.73 22.72
CA ALA A 24 -5.85 -16.73 22.83
C ALA A 24 -6.44 -16.71 21.42
N ALA A 25 -7.27 -17.70 21.09
CA ALA A 25 -8.02 -17.78 19.85
C ALA A 25 -9.07 -16.66 19.79
N GLU A 26 -8.65 -15.42 19.57
CA GLU A 26 -9.56 -14.32 19.28
C GLU A 26 -9.61 -14.18 17.76
N GLN A 27 -10.79 -14.40 17.19
CA GLN A 27 -11.12 -14.06 15.81
C GLN A 27 -10.74 -12.60 15.55
N VAL A 28 -9.50 -12.35 15.10
CA VAL A 28 -9.08 -11.04 14.61
C VAL A 28 -9.86 -10.79 13.33
N SER A 29 -11.02 -10.19 13.48
CA SER A 29 -11.76 -9.57 12.40
C SER A 29 -10.81 -8.55 11.78
N VAL A 30 -10.11 -8.95 10.72
CA VAL A 30 -9.01 -8.16 10.17
C VAL A 30 -9.63 -6.93 9.52
N ALA A 31 -9.76 -5.86 10.30
CA ALA A 31 -10.49 -4.67 9.90
C ALA A 31 -9.87 -4.12 8.61
N LYS A 32 -10.69 -4.02 7.55
CA LYS A 32 -10.26 -3.53 6.25
C LYS A 32 -9.66 -2.12 6.42
N PRO A 33 -8.50 -1.83 5.82
CA PRO A 33 -7.90 -0.51 5.95
C PRO A 33 -8.83 0.55 5.36
N LYS A 34 -8.76 1.78 5.90
CA LYS A 34 -9.50 2.93 5.39
C LYS A 34 -9.20 3.11 3.90
N SER A 35 -10.25 3.26 3.09
CA SER A 35 -10.09 3.54 1.66
C SER A 35 -9.60 4.97 1.43
N THR A 36 -9.11 5.25 0.23
CA THR A 36 -8.70 6.59 -0.20
C THR A 36 -9.43 6.97 -1.47
N ASN A 37 -9.54 8.27 -1.75
CA ASN A 37 -10.06 8.77 -3.01
C ASN A 37 -8.96 9.51 -3.80
N PRO A 38 -8.93 9.36 -5.14
CA PRO A 38 -8.10 10.19 -6.00
C PRO A 38 -8.54 11.66 -5.89
N LYS A 39 -7.65 12.52 -5.40
CA LYS A 39 -7.84 13.97 -5.25
C LYS A 39 -7.71 14.68 -6.59
N LYS A 40 -6.72 14.31 -7.40
CA LYS A 40 -6.47 14.91 -8.71
C LYS A 40 -5.96 13.87 -9.70
N VAL A 41 -6.47 13.91 -10.92
CA VAL A 41 -6.00 13.08 -12.03
C VAL A 41 -5.67 14.02 -13.18
N LYS A 42 -4.40 14.07 -13.59
CA LYS A 42 -3.92 14.91 -14.70
C LYS A 42 -3.47 14.03 -15.86
N ALA A 43 -3.89 14.38 -17.06
CA ALA A 43 -3.36 13.79 -18.29
C ALA A 43 -2.01 14.40 -18.66
N ALA A 44 -1.11 13.56 -19.17
CA ALA A 44 0.14 13.94 -19.79
C ALA A 44 0.35 13.13 -21.08
N LYS A 45 1.38 13.47 -21.87
CA LYS A 45 1.71 12.77 -23.12
C LYS A 45 1.98 11.30 -22.83
N LYS A 46 1.13 10.40 -23.33
CA LYS A 46 1.22 8.93 -23.08
C LYS A 46 1.32 8.57 -21.58
N ALA A 47 0.78 9.39 -20.68
CA ALA A 47 0.87 9.20 -19.23
C ALA A 47 -0.30 9.81 -18.44
N ILE A 48 -0.54 9.30 -17.24
CA ILE A 48 -1.54 9.82 -16.30
C ILE A 48 -0.89 10.01 -14.93
N SER A 49 -0.95 11.24 -14.41
CA SER A 49 -0.54 11.55 -13.04
C SER A 49 -1.75 11.47 -12.12
N VAL A 50 -1.66 10.63 -11.09
CA VAL A 50 -2.72 10.42 -10.10
C VAL A 50 -2.20 10.93 -8.76
N THR A 51 -3.01 11.73 -8.07
CA THR A 51 -2.76 12.24 -6.73
C THR A 51 -3.95 11.87 -5.84
N TRP A 52 -3.72 11.37 -4.64
CA TRP A 52 -4.75 10.93 -3.69
C TRP A 52 -4.54 11.52 -2.29
N LYS A 53 -5.56 11.41 -1.44
CA LYS A 53 -5.44 11.81 -0.02
C LYS A 53 -4.58 10.80 0.74
N LYS A 54 -3.67 11.30 1.59
CA LYS A 54 -2.86 10.47 2.49
C LYS A 54 -3.79 9.73 3.46
N VAL A 55 -3.56 8.45 3.67
CA VAL A 55 -4.21 7.64 4.70
C VAL A 55 -3.13 7.14 5.66
N GLY A 56 -3.36 7.30 6.97
CA GLY A 56 -2.49 6.76 8.01
C GLY A 56 -2.84 5.31 8.35
N GLY A 57 -1.86 4.57 8.89
CA GLY A 57 -2.06 3.17 9.31
C GLY A 57 -2.10 2.17 8.14
N VAL A 58 -1.48 2.51 7.01
CA VAL A 58 -1.41 1.65 5.81
C VAL A 58 0.03 1.48 5.36
N LYS A 59 0.33 0.33 4.75
CA LYS A 59 1.68 0.10 4.20
C LYS A 59 1.89 0.88 2.90
N GLY A 60 0.84 1.01 2.10
CA GLY A 60 0.92 1.72 0.83
C GLY A 60 -0.40 1.77 0.07
N TYR A 61 -0.28 2.05 -1.23
CA TYR A 61 -1.41 2.27 -2.13
C TYR A 61 -1.28 1.41 -3.38
N GLN A 62 -2.41 1.06 -3.96
CA GLN A 62 -2.49 0.43 -5.27
C GLN A 62 -3.39 1.27 -6.17
N ILE A 63 -2.84 1.66 -7.31
CA ILE A 63 -3.51 2.44 -8.33
C ILE A 63 -3.78 1.49 -9.48
N GLN A 64 -5.01 1.45 -9.95
CA GLN A 64 -5.37 0.68 -11.12
C GLN A 64 -5.96 1.59 -12.19
N LEU A 65 -5.51 1.38 -13.41
CA LEU A 65 -5.95 2.09 -14.60
C LEU A 65 -6.43 1.09 -15.63
N ALA A 66 -7.50 1.40 -16.34
CA ALA A 66 -7.99 0.59 -17.46
C ALA A 66 -8.66 1.45 -18.52
N THR A 67 -8.72 0.98 -19.75
CA THR A 67 -9.56 1.62 -20.79
C THR A 67 -11.02 1.26 -20.67
N ASP A 68 -11.34 0.20 -19.91
CA ASP A 68 -12.69 -0.24 -19.59
C ASP A 68 -13.12 0.25 -18.20
N LYS A 69 -14.34 0.77 -18.08
CA LYS A 69 -14.91 1.29 -16.82
C LYS A 69 -15.09 0.19 -15.77
N LYS A 70 -15.35 -1.05 -16.20
CA LYS A 70 -15.53 -2.22 -15.33
C LYS A 70 -14.19 -2.86 -14.93
N PHE A 71 -13.05 -2.31 -15.40
CA PHE A 71 -11.71 -2.85 -15.17
C PHE A 71 -11.61 -4.35 -15.54
N LYS A 72 -12.32 -4.80 -16.59
CA LYS A 72 -12.23 -6.21 -17.03
C LYS A 72 -11.02 -6.44 -17.93
N LYS A 73 -10.75 -5.51 -18.86
CA LYS A 73 -9.67 -5.59 -19.87
C LYS A 73 -8.69 -4.41 -19.77
N ASN A 74 -7.49 -4.58 -20.34
CA ASN A 74 -6.46 -3.53 -20.46
C ASN A 74 -6.11 -2.84 -19.12
N LYS A 75 -6.05 -3.62 -18.04
CA LYS A 75 -5.69 -3.14 -16.70
C LYS A 75 -4.20 -2.93 -16.59
N LYS A 76 -3.80 -1.81 -15.98
CA LYS A 76 -2.46 -1.53 -15.51
C LYS A 76 -2.53 -1.22 -14.03
N THR A 77 -1.76 -1.95 -13.23
CA THR A 77 -1.73 -1.80 -11.78
C THR A 77 -0.37 -1.29 -11.36
N VAL A 78 -0.34 -0.25 -10.53
CA VAL A 78 0.86 0.34 -9.95
C VAL A 78 0.76 0.27 -8.44
N THR A 79 1.74 -0.34 -7.80
CA THR A 79 1.80 -0.46 -6.34
C THR A 79 2.83 0.53 -5.80
N VAL A 80 2.38 1.38 -4.88
CA VAL A 80 3.20 2.36 -4.18
C VAL A 80 3.44 1.82 -2.77
N LYS A 81 4.67 1.38 -2.49
CA LYS A 81 5.04 0.74 -1.22
C LYS A 81 5.29 1.72 -0.06
N LYS A 82 5.17 3.02 -0.32
CA LYS A 82 5.47 4.11 0.64
C LYS A 82 4.18 4.81 1.05
N GLN A 83 3.86 4.77 2.35
CA GLN A 83 2.70 5.49 2.94
C GLN A 83 2.72 7.00 2.67
N LYS A 84 3.91 7.62 2.72
CA LYS A 84 4.08 9.07 2.55
C LYS A 84 3.87 9.53 1.10
N THR A 85 3.94 8.62 0.13
CA THR A 85 3.79 8.97 -1.29
C THR A 85 2.31 9.06 -1.67
N THR A 86 1.88 10.25 -2.07
CA THR A 86 0.49 10.57 -2.43
C THR A 86 0.29 10.89 -3.90
N LYS A 87 1.36 10.83 -4.71
CA LYS A 87 1.37 11.10 -6.15
C LYS A 87 2.14 10.00 -6.88
N THR A 88 1.61 9.55 -8.01
CA THR A 88 2.35 8.70 -8.96
C THR A 88 2.02 9.07 -10.39
N THR A 89 2.94 8.79 -11.30
CA THR A 89 2.75 9.00 -12.73
C THR A 89 2.85 7.66 -13.44
N VAL A 90 1.75 7.24 -14.04
CA VAL A 90 1.68 6.01 -14.83
C VAL A 90 1.99 6.35 -16.28
N LYS A 91 3.19 5.95 -16.72
CA LYS A 91 3.68 6.15 -18.10
C LYS A 91 3.34 4.96 -19.00
N LYS A 92 3.72 5.04 -20.28
CA LYS A 92 3.53 4.01 -21.31
C LYS A 92 2.04 3.68 -21.49
N LEU A 93 1.23 4.71 -21.71
CA LEU A 93 -0.19 4.61 -22.04
C LEU A 93 -0.41 5.02 -23.50
N LYS A 94 -1.50 4.53 -24.10
CA LYS A 94 -1.88 4.94 -25.46
C LYS A 94 -2.33 6.41 -25.43
N ALA A 95 -1.88 7.22 -26.39
CA ALA A 95 -2.28 8.62 -26.51
C ALA A 95 -3.74 8.74 -26.96
N LYS A 96 -4.39 9.88 -26.67
CA LYS A 96 -5.78 10.18 -27.06
C LYS A 96 -6.83 9.13 -26.65
N LYS A 97 -6.54 8.28 -25.66
CA LYS A 97 -7.47 7.24 -25.15
C LYS A 97 -8.03 7.63 -23.80
N LYS A 98 -9.29 7.26 -23.55
CA LYS A 98 -9.94 7.43 -22.24
C LYS A 98 -9.50 6.31 -21.31
N TYR A 99 -9.07 6.69 -20.12
CA TYR A 99 -8.69 5.79 -19.05
C TYR A 99 -9.51 6.06 -17.80
N TYR A 100 -9.86 4.98 -17.11
CA TYR A 100 -10.52 4.96 -15.82
C TYR A 100 -9.49 4.61 -14.75
N VAL A 101 -9.50 5.36 -13.66
CA VAL A 101 -8.53 5.27 -12.57
C VAL A 101 -9.28 5.03 -11.27
N ARG A 102 -8.82 4.05 -10.50
CA ARG A 102 -9.24 3.82 -9.11
C ARG A 102 -8.03 3.57 -8.23
N VAL A 103 -8.15 3.90 -6.95
CA VAL A 103 -7.10 3.74 -5.96
C VAL A 103 -7.65 2.92 -4.80
N ARG A 104 -6.82 2.08 -4.18
CA ARG A 104 -7.11 1.42 -2.90
C ARG A 104 -5.88 1.46 -2.02
N THR A 105 -6.08 1.38 -0.71
CA THR A 105 -4.98 1.23 0.24
C THR A 105 -4.72 -0.24 0.51
N TYR A 106 -3.53 -0.55 1.02
CA TYR A 106 -3.25 -1.87 1.57
C TYR A 106 -2.39 -1.76 2.83
N LYS A 107 -2.63 -2.69 3.75
CA LYS A 107 -1.76 -2.92 4.92
C LYS A 107 -1.29 -4.37 4.92
N ILE A 108 -0.29 -4.66 5.74
CA ILE A 108 0.17 -6.02 5.97
C ILE A 108 -0.25 -6.36 7.40
N VAL A 109 -1.06 -7.40 7.57
CA VAL A 109 -1.46 -7.94 8.87
C VAL A 109 -1.05 -9.41 8.87
N ASN A 110 -0.26 -9.82 9.86
CA ASN A 110 0.28 -11.19 9.97
C ASN A 110 0.93 -11.67 8.67
N GLY A 111 1.77 -10.83 8.04
CA GLY A 111 2.44 -11.14 6.76
C GLY A 111 1.55 -11.10 5.52
N LYS A 112 0.22 -11.00 5.65
CA LYS A 112 -0.74 -11.01 4.53
C LYS A 112 -1.17 -9.60 4.13
N LYS A 113 -1.29 -9.35 2.83
CA LYS A 113 -1.78 -8.06 2.30
C LYS A 113 -3.31 -7.98 2.42
N VAL A 114 -3.77 -7.02 3.22
CA VAL A 114 -5.20 -6.70 3.36
C VAL A 114 -5.48 -5.40 2.59
N TYR A 115 -6.47 -5.43 1.72
CA TYR A 115 -6.83 -4.30 0.85
C TYR A 115 -8.10 -3.61 1.34
N SER A 116 -8.19 -2.30 1.10
CA SER A 116 -9.44 -1.56 1.25
C SER A 116 -10.38 -1.82 0.06
N SER A 117 -11.64 -1.42 0.21
CA SER A 117 -12.54 -1.19 -0.92
C SER A 117 -11.91 -0.19 -1.91
N TRP A 118 -12.23 -0.36 -3.19
CA TRP A 118 -11.80 0.55 -4.24
C TRP A 118 -12.42 1.94 -4.08
N SER A 119 -11.67 2.97 -4.44
CA SER A 119 -12.16 4.35 -4.53
C SER A 119 -13.25 4.51 -5.59
N LYS A 120 -13.95 5.65 -5.53
CA LYS A 120 -14.73 6.11 -6.67
C LYS A 120 -13.84 6.23 -7.91
N VAL A 121 -14.34 5.75 -9.04
CA VAL A 121 -13.62 5.77 -10.31
C VAL A 121 -13.59 7.20 -10.87
N LYS A 122 -12.42 7.66 -11.28
CA LYS A 122 -12.24 8.90 -12.06
C LYS A 122 -11.83 8.55 -13.47
N SER A 123 -12.25 9.35 -14.46
CA SER A 123 -11.85 9.16 -15.86
C SER A 123 -11.02 10.33 -16.35
N VAL A 124 -10.08 10.06 -17.25
CA VAL A 124 -9.23 11.07 -17.87
C VAL A 124 -8.85 10.62 -19.29
N LYS A 125 -8.77 11.56 -20.24
CA LYS A 125 -8.28 11.30 -21.60
C LYS A 125 -6.79 11.65 -21.67
N THR A 126 -5.95 10.74 -22.13
CA THR A 126 -4.50 11.00 -22.32
C THR A 126 -4.27 12.01 -23.44
N LYS A 127 -3.20 12.80 -23.31
CA LYS A 127 -2.70 13.67 -24.38
C LYS A 127 -1.75 12.89 -25.29
#